data_AF-A0A8A1L724-F1
#
_entry.id   AF-A0A8A1L724-F1
#
_cell.length_a   1.000
_cell.length_b   1.000
_cell.length_c   1.000
_cell.angle_alpha   90.00
_cell.angle_beta   90.00
_cell.angle_gamma   90.00
#
_symmetry.space_group_name_H-M   'P 1'
#
loop_
_entity.id
_entity.type
_entity.pdbx_description
1 polymer ?
#
loop_
_entity_poly.entity_id
_entity_poly.type
_entity_poly.pdbx_seq_one_letter_code
_entity_poly.pdbx_strand_id
1 'polypeptide(L)'
;MEVAAHMIARSLRYSQTKLKHDCFKRDNYRCMITGVYDYRHAPGNVPDSIIQKTGATDLVHILPFALGSYQTQLQEQQLARVWESLYTCFPGIRSHTNLFADTINDYSNLMTLEASLHTVFGNFEIALDPTSEENSYRMMIYRPIPTLLLEILPQPNENNERIIKFEKHADYELPNRVLLGTHSVVAKILHATGMAETIEKILRDREELLFLAEDGSTDLKRLLLLAY
;
A
#
# COMPACT_ATOMS: atom_id res chain seq x y z
N MET A 1 18.87 9.76 -16.63
CA MET A 1 18.87 11.24 -16.56
C MET A 1 17.48 11.84 -16.43
N GLU A 2 16.40 11.07 -16.66
CA GLU A 2 15.02 11.58 -16.60
C GLU A 2 14.37 11.40 -15.22
N VAL A 3 14.65 10.29 -14.51
CA VAL A 3 14.11 10.02 -13.16
C VAL A 3 14.64 11.02 -12.11
N ALA A 4 15.90 11.43 -12.22
CA ALA A 4 16.52 12.40 -11.30
C ALA A 4 15.81 13.78 -11.32
N ALA A 5 15.16 14.14 -12.44
CA ALA A 5 14.45 15.42 -12.56
C ALA A 5 13.17 15.47 -11.70
N HIS A 6 12.59 14.31 -11.37
CA HIS A 6 11.38 14.17 -10.55
C HIS A 6 11.68 13.90 -9.07
N MET A 7 12.94 13.98 -8.65
CA MET A 7 13.35 13.82 -7.26
C MET A 7 13.36 15.19 -6.58
N ILE A 8 12.18 15.68 -6.17
CA ILE A 8 12.03 16.89 -5.34
C ILE A 8 11.64 16.51 -3.90
N ALA A 9 12.28 17.18 -2.93
CA ALA A 9 12.32 16.79 -1.52
C ALA A 9 10.99 16.79 -0.74
N ARG A 10 10.96 15.90 0.27
CA ARG A 10 10.12 15.85 1.49
C ARG A 10 8.64 16.28 1.36
N SER A 11 7.77 15.29 1.20
CA SER A 11 6.35 15.39 1.56
C SER A 11 6.19 15.78 3.04
N LEU A 12 5.71 17.01 3.30
CA LEU A 12 5.49 17.54 4.65
C LEU A 12 4.30 16.83 5.35
N ARG A 13 4.40 16.63 6.67
CA ARG A 13 3.34 16.02 7.50
C ARG A 13 1.98 16.74 7.39
N TYR A 14 1.98 18.06 7.17
CA TYR A 14 0.77 18.85 6.92
C TYR A 14 0.00 18.40 5.66
N SER A 15 0.70 17.85 4.66
CA SER A 15 0.10 17.27 3.46
C SER A 15 -0.71 16.02 3.77
N GLN A 16 -0.26 15.18 4.71
CA GLN A 16 -0.86 13.86 4.97
C GLN A 16 -2.26 13.96 5.60
N THR A 17 -2.48 14.90 6.52
CA THR A 17 -3.81 15.13 7.11
C THR A 17 -4.82 15.58 6.06
N LYS A 18 -4.42 16.49 5.16
CA LYS A 18 -5.28 16.95 4.07
C LYS A 18 -5.60 15.80 3.11
N LEU A 19 -4.59 15.04 2.69
CA LEU A 19 -4.78 13.88 1.81
C LEU A 19 -5.74 12.85 2.42
N LYS A 20 -5.60 12.56 3.73
CA LYS A 20 -6.49 11.63 4.44
C LYS A 20 -7.95 12.13 4.41
N HIS A 21 -8.16 13.41 4.70
CA HIS A 21 -9.49 14.00 4.66
C HIS A 21 -10.12 13.99 3.25
N ASP A 22 -9.33 14.29 2.22
CA ASP A 22 -9.79 14.29 0.84
C ASP A 22 -10.13 12.86 0.36
N CYS A 23 -9.28 11.88 0.67
CA CYS A 23 -9.57 10.47 0.39
C CYS A 23 -10.77 9.95 1.18
N PHE A 24 -11.00 10.40 2.42
CA PHE A 24 -12.23 10.06 3.13
C PHE A 24 -13.48 10.51 2.38
N LYS A 25 -13.50 11.73 1.84
CA LYS A 25 -14.63 12.17 1.01
C LYS A 25 -14.79 11.31 -0.24
N ARG A 26 -13.68 11.01 -0.92
CA ARG A 26 -13.66 10.17 -2.13
C ARG A 26 -14.20 8.77 -1.85
N ASP A 27 -13.80 8.18 -0.73
CA ASP A 27 -14.06 6.79 -0.35
C ASP A 27 -15.34 6.66 0.50
N ASN A 28 -16.12 7.74 0.65
CA ASN A 28 -17.32 7.81 1.49
C ASN A 28 -17.06 7.39 2.96
N TYR A 29 -15.92 7.81 3.49
CA TYR A 29 -15.48 7.58 4.87
C TYR A 29 -15.44 6.11 5.26
N ARG A 30 -15.24 5.20 4.29
CA ARG A 30 -15.17 3.75 4.53
C ARG A 30 -13.94 3.13 3.90
N CYS A 31 -13.53 2.00 4.45
CA CYS A 31 -12.53 1.12 3.84
C CYS A 31 -12.99 0.71 2.44
N MET A 32 -12.14 0.93 1.44
CA MET A 32 -12.46 0.63 0.04
C MET A 32 -12.62 -0.88 -0.24
N ILE A 33 -12.11 -1.74 0.64
CA ILE A 33 -12.21 -3.21 0.49
C ILE A 33 -13.41 -3.76 1.27
N THR A 34 -13.58 -3.40 2.54
CA THR A 34 -14.58 -4.04 3.43
C THR A 34 -15.88 -3.26 3.54
N GLY A 35 -15.87 -1.98 3.15
CA GLY A 35 -16.98 -1.07 3.38
C GLY A 35 -17.19 -0.66 4.84
N VAL A 36 -16.30 -1.08 5.76
CA VAL A 36 -16.34 -0.64 7.17
C VAL A 36 -16.10 0.86 7.24
N TYR A 37 -16.98 1.58 7.90
CA TYR A 37 -16.90 3.04 8.07
C TYR A 37 -15.86 3.42 9.11
N ASP A 38 -15.20 4.56 8.90
CA ASP A 38 -14.30 5.11 9.91
C ASP A 38 -15.09 5.58 11.13
N TYR A 39 -14.77 5.01 12.29
CA TYR A 39 -15.52 5.27 13.53
C TYR A 39 -15.44 6.72 14.03
N ARG A 40 -14.45 7.50 13.60
CA ARG A 40 -14.26 8.90 14.02
C ARG A 40 -14.76 9.89 12.99
N HIS A 41 -14.61 9.58 11.71
CA HIS A 41 -14.84 10.56 10.64
C HIS A 41 -16.14 10.32 9.87
N ALA A 42 -16.69 9.10 9.87
CA ALA A 42 -18.00 8.86 9.24
C ALA A 42 -19.17 9.56 9.98
N PRO A 43 -19.25 9.57 11.33
CA PRO A 43 -20.33 10.25 12.04
C PRO A 43 -20.43 11.73 11.67
N GLY A 44 -21.64 12.18 11.32
CA GLY A 44 -21.90 13.56 10.89
C GLY A 44 -21.53 13.90 9.44
N ASN A 45 -20.74 13.06 8.76
CA ASN A 45 -20.45 13.19 7.33
C ASN A 45 -21.23 12.18 6.47
N VAL A 46 -21.67 11.08 7.07
CA VAL A 46 -22.45 10.01 6.46
C VAL A 46 -23.75 9.82 7.26
N PRO A 47 -24.92 9.62 6.63
CA PRO A 47 -26.16 9.36 7.37
C PRO A 47 -26.05 8.12 8.26
N ASP A 48 -26.40 8.26 9.54
CA ASP A 48 -26.32 7.16 10.53
C ASP A 48 -27.12 5.91 10.09
N SER A 49 -28.20 6.10 9.31
CA SER A 49 -29.02 5.01 8.77
C SER A 49 -28.27 4.05 7.84
N ILE A 50 -27.15 4.47 7.25
CA ILE A 50 -26.35 3.62 6.35
C ILE A 50 -25.05 3.11 6.99
N ILE A 51 -24.67 3.62 8.17
CA ILE A 51 -23.47 3.17 8.89
C ILE A 51 -23.79 1.84 9.58
N GLN A 52 -23.33 0.73 9.00
CA GLN A 52 -23.61 -0.62 9.53
C GLN A 52 -22.50 -1.14 10.46
N LYS A 53 -21.25 -0.93 10.09
CA LYS A 53 -20.06 -1.39 10.80
C LYS A 53 -19.03 -0.28 10.83
N THR A 54 -18.39 -0.08 11.98
CA THR A 54 -17.35 0.93 12.15
C THR A 54 -16.03 0.32 12.62
N GLY A 55 -14.93 0.96 12.27
CA GLY A 55 -13.57 0.55 12.63
C GLY A 55 -12.57 1.69 12.43
N ALA A 56 -11.34 1.51 12.87
CA ALA A 56 -10.26 2.44 12.58
C ALA A 56 -9.81 2.28 11.12
N THR A 57 -9.62 3.40 10.42
CA THR A 57 -9.12 3.39 9.04
C THR A 57 -7.90 4.28 8.85
N ASP A 58 -7.06 3.90 7.90
CA ASP A 58 -5.82 4.57 7.51
C ASP A 58 -5.81 4.95 6.04
N LEU A 59 -5.06 6.01 5.74
CA LEU A 59 -4.69 6.35 4.39
C LEU A 59 -3.49 5.49 4.00
N VAL A 60 -3.63 4.74 2.91
CA VAL A 60 -2.66 3.75 2.46
C VAL A 60 -2.19 4.09 1.06
N HIS A 61 -0.88 3.99 0.84
CA HIS A 61 -0.28 4.09 -0.49
C HIS A 61 -0.26 2.72 -1.19
N ILE A 62 -0.61 2.68 -2.47
CA ILE A 62 -0.56 1.45 -3.28
C ILE A 62 0.89 1.08 -3.59
N LEU A 63 1.64 2.01 -4.20
CA LEU A 63 3.09 1.96 -4.24
C LEU A 63 3.65 2.72 -3.02
N PRO A 64 4.58 2.12 -2.24
CA PRO A 64 4.96 2.64 -0.93
C PRO A 64 5.42 4.10 -0.92
N PHE A 65 4.98 4.86 0.09
CA PHE A 65 5.41 6.25 0.34
C PHE A 65 6.94 6.43 0.36
N ALA A 66 7.66 5.40 0.82
CA ALA A 66 9.13 5.38 0.85
C ALA A 66 9.78 5.63 -0.52
N LEU A 67 9.09 5.33 -1.63
CA LEU A 67 9.57 5.58 -2.98
C LEU A 67 9.69 7.07 -3.33
N GLY A 68 8.98 7.94 -2.61
CA GLY A 68 9.08 9.40 -2.74
C GLY A 68 9.74 10.11 -1.55
N SER A 69 10.37 9.36 -0.65
CA SER A 69 10.92 9.91 0.61
C SER A 69 12.40 9.56 0.79
N TYR A 70 13.25 10.57 0.73
CA TYR A 70 14.69 10.46 0.94
C TYR A 70 15.22 11.67 1.70
N GLN A 71 16.34 11.47 2.41
CA GLN A 71 16.99 12.48 3.25
C GLN A 71 18.45 12.71 2.85
N THR A 72 19.03 11.81 2.07
CA THR A 72 20.43 11.88 1.63
C THR A 72 20.54 11.65 0.13
N GLN A 73 21.61 12.16 -0.47
CA GLN A 73 21.90 11.94 -1.88
C GLN A 73 22.11 10.46 -2.23
N LEU A 74 22.63 9.66 -1.28
CA LEU A 74 22.76 8.22 -1.47
C LEU A 74 21.39 7.54 -1.58
N GLN A 75 20.46 7.88 -0.68
CA GLN A 75 19.09 7.38 -0.73
C GLN A 75 18.38 7.80 -2.01
N GLU A 76 18.61 9.04 -2.45
CA GLU A 76 18.11 9.56 -3.72
C GLU A 76 18.58 8.70 -4.90
N GLN A 77 19.88 8.43 -5.00
CA GLN A 77 20.44 7.58 -6.06
C GLN A 77 19.93 6.14 -6.02
N GLN A 78 19.77 5.56 -4.82
CA GLN A 78 19.19 4.22 -4.65
C GLN A 78 17.73 4.20 -5.13
N LEU A 79 16.91 5.17 -4.70
CA LEU A 79 15.53 5.28 -5.13
C LEU A 79 15.40 5.52 -6.64
N ALA A 80 16.29 6.30 -7.24
CA ALA A 80 16.31 6.49 -8.69
C ALA A 80 16.47 5.14 -9.42
N ARG A 81 17.33 4.24 -8.94
CA ARG A 81 17.49 2.88 -9.51
C ARG A 81 16.24 2.02 -9.30
N VAL A 82 15.59 2.14 -8.14
CA VAL A 82 14.31 1.44 -7.87
C VAL A 82 13.24 1.91 -8.85
N TRP A 83 13.10 3.22 -9.07
CA TRP A 83 12.16 3.78 -10.04
C TRP A 83 12.46 3.35 -11.48
N GLU A 84 13.72 3.39 -11.92
CA GLU A 84 14.11 2.88 -13.25
C GLU A 84 13.75 1.39 -13.40
N SER A 85 13.97 0.59 -12.35
CA SER A 85 13.59 -0.83 -12.35
C SER A 85 12.06 -1.00 -12.41
N LEU A 86 11.30 -0.20 -11.66
CA LEU A 86 9.84 -0.20 -11.71
C LEU A 86 9.34 0.16 -13.10
N TYR A 87 9.85 1.21 -13.74
CA TYR A 87 9.44 1.59 -15.10
C TYR A 87 9.85 0.58 -16.16
N THR A 88 11.00 -0.09 -15.97
CA THR A 88 11.46 -1.14 -16.89
C THR A 88 10.57 -2.38 -16.79
N CYS A 89 10.26 -2.84 -15.58
CA CYS A 89 9.45 -4.04 -15.35
C CYS A 89 7.94 -3.77 -15.55
N PHE A 90 7.50 -2.55 -15.26
CA PHE A 90 6.10 -2.11 -15.28
C PHE A 90 5.96 -0.80 -16.07
N PRO A 91 6.19 -0.83 -17.39
CA PRO A 91 6.13 0.39 -18.23
C PRO A 91 4.76 1.06 -18.23
N GLY A 92 3.72 0.33 -17.84
CA GLY A 92 2.37 0.85 -17.60
C GLY A 92 2.35 2.04 -16.65
N ILE A 93 3.19 2.05 -15.61
CA ILE A 93 3.23 3.14 -14.62
C ILE A 93 3.54 4.46 -15.32
N ARG A 94 4.58 4.48 -16.16
CA ARG A 94 5.00 5.70 -16.87
C ARG A 94 4.05 6.12 -17.99
N SER A 95 3.35 5.17 -18.60
CA SER A 95 2.50 5.40 -19.78
C SER A 95 1.03 5.72 -19.44
N HIS A 96 0.55 5.32 -18.26
CA HIS A 96 -0.87 5.40 -17.91
C HIS A 96 -1.12 6.00 -16.52
N THR A 97 -0.09 6.53 -15.87
CA THR A 97 -0.20 7.19 -14.56
C THR A 97 0.66 8.46 -14.55
N ASN A 98 0.39 9.35 -13.60
CA ASN A 98 1.23 10.52 -13.34
C ASN A 98 2.15 10.30 -12.12
N LEU A 99 2.48 9.04 -11.82
CA LEU A 99 3.21 8.70 -10.61
C LEU A 99 4.72 8.72 -10.81
N PHE A 100 5.38 9.62 -10.09
CA PHE A 100 6.83 9.79 -9.97
C PHE A 100 7.21 9.96 -8.48
N ALA A 101 8.50 10.12 -8.19
CA ALA A 101 8.99 10.26 -6.81
C ALA A 101 8.38 11.49 -6.08
N ASP A 102 8.30 12.64 -6.74
CA ASP A 102 7.71 13.89 -6.22
C ASP A 102 6.17 13.87 -6.13
N THR A 103 5.53 12.97 -6.87
CA THR A 103 4.07 12.82 -6.95
C THR A 103 3.58 11.55 -6.25
N ILE A 104 4.39 10.95 -5.35
CA ILE A 104 4.04 9.72 -4.62
C ILE A 104 2.71 9.81 -3.84
N ASN A 105 2.29 11.02 -3.49
CA ASN A 105 1.05 11.33 -2.78
C ASN A 105 -0.15 11.62 -3.72
N ASP A 106 -0.03 11.35 -5.02
CA ASP A 106 -1.14 11.46 -5.97
C ASP A 106 -2.34 10.62 -5.48
N TYR A 107 -3.55 11.16 -5.58
CA TYR A 107 -4.77 10.48 -5.10
C TYR A 107 -4.94 9.09 -5.70
N SER A 108 -4.50 8.90 -6.95
CA SER A 108 -4.58 7.62 -7.63
C SER A 108 -3.62 6.56 -7.06
N ASN A 109 -2.63 6.97 -6.24
CA ASN A 109 -1.79 6.07 -5.45
C ASN A 109 -2.29 5.89 -4.01
N LEU A 110 -3.44 6.46 -3.64
CA LEU A 110 -3.94 6.48 -2.27
C LEU A 110 -5.28 5.76 -2.14
N MET A 111 -5.48 5.05 -1.02
CA MET A 111 -6.73 4.39 -0.68
C MET A 111 -7.00 4.40 0.83
N THR A 112 -8.27 4.48 1.23
CA THR A 112 -8.68 4.30 2.62
C THR A 112 -8.86 2.82 2.92
N LEU A 113 -8.12 2.27 3.90
CA LEU A 113 -8.26 0.89 4.36
C LEU A 113 -8.55 0.81 5.86
N GLU A 114 -9.22 -0.26 6.28
CA GLU A 114 -9.27 -0.62 7.69
C GLU A 114 -7.84 -0.91 8.20
N ALA A 115 -7.57 -0.54 9.46
CA ALA A 115 -6.22 -0.52 10.01
C ALA A 115 -5.48 -1.87 9.92
N SER A 116 -6.16 -3.00 10.13
CA SER A 116 -5.56 -4.33 9.99
C SER A 116 -5.32 -4.68 8.52
N LEU A 117 -6.22 -4.26 7.61
CA LEU A 117 -6.02 -4.39 6.17
C LEU A 117 -4.80 -3.63 5.65
N HIS A 118 -4.51 -2.45 6.21
CA HIS A 118 -3.32 -1.69 5.85
C HIS A 118 -2.04 -2.53 6.02
N THR A 119 -1.89 -3.19 7.17
CA THR A 119 -0.72 -4.04 7.46
C THR A 119 -0.58 -5.17 6.44
N VAL A 120 -1.62 -5.98 6.24
CA VAL A 120 -1.55 -7.15 5.35
C VAL A 120 -1.44 -6.76 3.87
N PHE A 121 -1.96 -5.59 3.49
CA PHE A 121 -1.80 -5.04 2.14
C PHE A 121 -0.37 -4.53 1.90
N GLY A 122 0.21 -3.83 2.87
CA GLY A 122 1.60 -3.37 2.83
C GLY A 122 2.62 -4.50 2.82
N ASN A 123 2.30 -5.62 3.49
CA ASN A 123 3.11 -6.84 3.50
C ASN A 123 2.93 -7.71 2.24
N PHE A 124 2.12 -7.28 1.27
CA PHE A 124 1.76 -8.06 0.08
C PHE A 124 1.10 -9.41 0.39
N GLU A 125 0.55 -9.61 1.60
CA GLU A 125 -0.19 -10.83 1.97
C GLU A 125 -1.56 -10.89 1.29
N ILE A 126 -2.09 -9.70 0.94
CA ILE A 126 -3.24 -9.54 0.06
C ILE A 126 -2.88 -8.60 -1.10
N ALA A 127 -3.61 -8.71 -2.19
CA ALA A 127 -3.51 -7.77 -3.30
C ALA A 127 -4.84 -7.63 -4.06
N LEU A 128 -4.95 -6.60 -4.89
CA LEU A 128 -6.13 -6.33 -5.73
C LEU A 128 -5.76 -6.48 -7.20
N ASP A 129 -6.20 -7.57 -7.82
CA ASP A 129 -5.91 -7.89 -9.22
C ASP A 129 -7.00 -7.29 -10.14
N PRO A 130 -6.67 -6.43 -11.12
CA PRO A 130 -7.68 -5.81 -11.98
C PRO A 130 -8.46 -6.81 -12.87
N THR A 131 -9.76 -6.57 -13.09
CA THR A 131 -10.70 -7.61 -13.60
C THR A 131 -11.36 -7.43 -14.99
N SER A 132 -10.82 -6.88 -16.07
CA SER A 132 -11.64 -6.52 -17.28
C SER A 132 -12.71 -5.44 -17.06
N GLU A 133 -13.56 -5.51 -16.02
CA GLU A 133 -14.45 -4.43 -15.63
C GLU A 133 -13.65 -3.25 -15.07
N GLU A 134 -14.14 -2.03 -15.29
CA GLU A 134 -13.54 -0.80 -14.80
C GLU A 134 -13.74 -0.67 -13.29
N ASN A 135 -12.71 -0.19 -12.58
CA ASN A 135 -12.72 0.01 -11.13
C ASN A 135 -13.12 -1.25 -10.32
N SER A 136 -12.94 -2.44 -10.89
CA SER A 136 -13.29 -3.72 -10.29
C SER A 136 -12.05 -4.58 -10.15
N TYR A 137 -11.86 -5.18 -8.97
CA TYR A 137 -10.65 -5.86 -8.57
C TYR A 137 -10.98 -7.18 -7.87
N ARG A 138 -10.26 -8.24 -8.22
CA ARG A 138 -10.30 -9.51 -7.52
C ARG A 138 -9.31 -9.46 -6.37
N MET A 139 -9.81 -9.66 -5.15
CA MET A 139 -8.95 -9.75 -3.98
C MET A 139 -8.23 -11.10 -3.97
N MET A 140 -6.91 -11.04 -3.92
CA MET A 140 -6.01 -12.18 -3.75
C MET A 140 -5.56 -12.24 -2.29
N ILE A 141 -5.51 -13.45 -1.73
CA ILE A 141 -5.01 -13.71 -0.37
C ILE A 141 -3.94 -14.80 -0.49
N TYR A 142 -2.70 -14.47 -0.13
CA TYR A 142 -1.53 -15.34 -0.30
C TYR A 142 -1.10 -16.04 1.00
N ARG A 143 -1.44 -15.47 2.16
CA ARG A 143 -1.16 -16.03 3.48
C ARG A 143 -2.38 -16.02 4.38
N PRO A 144 -2.40 -16.82 5.45
CA PRO A 144 -3.37 -16.65 6.52
C PRO A 144 -3.32 -15.22 7.06
N ILE A 145 -4.44 -14.53 7.01
CA ILE A 145 -4.63 -13.20 7.61
C ILE A 145 -5.37 -13.35 8.95
N PRO A 146 -5.36 -12.34 9.84
CA PRO A 146 -6.08 -12.41 11.12
C PRO A 146 -7.54 -12.83 10.94
N THR A 147 -8.02 -13.75 11.77
CA THR A 147 -9.37 -14.33 11.61
C THR A 147 -10.48 -13.28 11.73
N LEU A 148 -10.31 -12.28 12.60
CA LEU A 148 -11.24 -11.15 12.73
C LEU A 148 -11.36 -10.35 11.41
N LEU A 149 -10.28 -10.29 10.63
CA LEU A 149 -10.28 -9.62 9.34
C LEU A 149 -11.16 -10.36 8.32
N LEU A 150 -11.16 -11.70 8.36
CA LEU A 150 -12.00 -12.53 7.49
C LEU A 150 -13.50 -12.25 7.69
N GLU A 151 -13.92 -11.89 8.91
CA GLU A 151 -15.33 -11.60 9.24
C GLU A 151 -15.86 -10.30 8.60
N ILE A 152 -14.95 -9.39 8.25
CA ILE A 152 -15.30 -8.10 7.63
C ILE A 152 -15.02 -8.06 6.13
N LEU A 153 -14.35 -9.07 5.56
CA LEU A 153 -14.15 -9.15 4.11
C LEU A 153 -15.47 -9.36 3.37
N PRO A 154 -15.61 -8.80 2.15
CA PRO A 154 -16.76 -9.09 1.29
C PRO A 154 -16.84 -10.58 1.01
N GLN A 155 -18.04 -11.14 1.08
CA GLN A 155 -18.25 -12.57 0.85
C GLN A 155 -17.81 -12.96 -0.57
N PRO A 156 -17.22 -14.15 -0.74
CA PRO A 156 -16.89 -14.63 -2.07
C PRO A 156 -18.18 -14.87 -2.87
N ASN A 157 -18.10 -14.68 -4.19
CA ASN A 157 -19.16 -15.04 -5.12
C ASN A 157 -19.22 -16.57 -5.35
N GLU A 158 -20.08 -17.00 -6.25
CA GLU A 158 -20.26 -18.42 -6.63
C GLU A 158 -18.99 -19.11 -7.17
N ASN A 159 -18.04 -18.33 -7.69
CA ASN A 159 -16.74 -18.83 -8.17
C ASN A 159 -15.66 -18.81 -7.09
N ASN A 160 -16.03 -18.60 -5.83
CA ASN A 160 -15.14 -18.41 -4.70
C ASN A 160 -14.21 -17.18 -4.85
N GLU A 161 -14.64 -16.17 -5.62
CA GLU A 161 -13.88 -14.93 -5.85
C GLU A 161 -14.45 -13.78 -5.03
N ARG A 162 -13.58 -13.00 -4.40
CA ARG A 162 -13.98 -11.75 -3.73
C ARG A 162 -13.75 -10.59 -4.69
N ILE A 163 -14.82 -10.05 -5.25
CA ILE A 163 -14.78 -8.93 -6.18
C ILE A 163 -15.08 -7.63 -5.44
N ILE A 164 -14.17 -6.67 -5.57
CA ILE A 164 -14.22 -5.36 -4.94
C ILE A 164 -14.44 -4.32 -6.03
N LYS A 165 -15.50 -3.51 -5.90
CA LYS A 165 -15.78 -2.42 -6.82
C LYS A 165 -15.54 -1.08 -6.14
N PHE A 166 -14.72 -0.25 -6.76
CA PHE A 166 -14.44 1.10 -6.28
C PHE A 166 -15.43 2.09 -6.87
N GLU A 167 -15.94 2.96 -6.00
CA GLU A 167 -16.92 3.99 -6.31
C GLU A 167 -16.35 5.36 -5.90
N LYS A 168 -16.47 6.34 -6.78
CA LYS A 168 -16.02 7.72 -6.55
C LYS A 168 -17.18 8.52 -5.92
N HIS A 169 -16.99 9.01 -4.69
CA HIS A 169 -18.02 9.78 -3.96
C HIS A 169 -17.71 11.28 -3.81
N ALA A 170 -16.52 11.71 -4.27
CA ALA A 170 -16.11 13.10 -4.34
C ALA A 170 -15.15 13.30 -5.53
N ASP A 171 -14.84 14.55 -5.89
CA ASP A 171 -14.00 14.85 -7.06
C ASP A 171 -12.49 14.68 -6.81
N TYR A 172 -12.10 13.45 -6.47
CA TYR A 172 -10.71 13.01 -6.38
C TYR A 172 -10.56 11.68 -7.13
N GLU A 173 -9.41 11.49 -7.78
CA GLU A 173 -9.16 10.28 -8.58
C GLU A 173 -9.19 9.01 -7.74
N LEU A 174 -9.81 7.96 -8.26
CA LEU A 174 -9.79 6.62 -7.66
C LEU A 174 -8.38 6.02 -7.75
N PRO A 175 -8.07 5.02 -6.90
CA PRO A 175 -6.88 4.18 -7.05
C PRO A 175 -6.67 3.73 -8.49
N ASN A 176 -5.50 4.03 -9.06
CA ASN A 176 -5.21 3.73 -10.45
C ASN A 176 -5.07 2.22 -10.65
N ARG A 177 -5.75 1.71 -11.67
CA ARG A 177 -5.76 0.29 -12.05
C ARG A 177 -4.36 -0.28 -12.28
N VAL A 178 -3.46 0.48 -12.91
CA VAL A 178 -2.10 0.06 -13.22
C VAL A 178 -1.24 -0.02 -11.96
N LEU A 179 -1.45 0.87 -11.01
CA LEU A 179 -0.75 0.82 -9.72
C LEU A 179 -1.18 -0.40 -8.90
N LEU A 180 -2.50 -0.68 -8.83
CA LEU A 180 -3.02 -1.89 -8.18
C LEU A 180 -2.56 -3.17 -8.87
N GLY A 181 -2.59 -3.20 -10.21
CA GLY A 181 -2.07 -4.30 -10.98
C GLY A 181 -0.57 -4.52 -10.75
N THR A 182 0.21 -3.44 -10.66
CA THR A 182 1.65 -3.52 -10.32
C THR A 182 1.85 -4.12 -8.95
N HIS A 183 1.15 -3.60 -7.92
CA HIS A 183 1.21 -4.14 -6.56
C HIS A 183 0.83 -5.63 -6.53
N SER A 184 -0.23 -6.01 -7.24
CA SER A 184 -0.65 -7.41 -7.37
C SER A 184 0.39 -8.30 -8.05
N VAL A 185 1.03 -7.86 -9.13
CA VAL A 185 2.09 -8.63 -9.78
C VAL A 185 3.31 -8.76 -8.86
N VAL A 186 3.69 -7.70 -8.14
CA VAL A 186 4.77 -7.78 -7.14
C VAL A 186 4.42 -8.79 -6.04
N ALA A 187 3.20 -8.75 -5.49
CA ALA A 187 2.74 -9.74 -4.52
C ALA A 187 2.84 -11.17 -5.07
N LYS A 188 2.33 -11.41 -6.29
CA LYS A 188 2.41 -12.71 -6.97
C LYS A 188 3.86 -13.19 -7.08
N ILE A 189 4.78 -12.32 -7.50
CA ILE A 189 6.20 -12.66 -7.62
C ILE A 189 6.78 -13.01 -6.25
N LEU A 190 6.58 -12.17 -5.23
CA LEU A 190 7.13 -12.38 -3.90
C LEU A 190 6.73 -13.73 -3.30
N HIS A 191 5.47 -14.13 -3.47
CA HIS A 191 4.97 -15.42 -2.97
C HIS A 191 5.35 -16.59 -3.88
N ALA A 192 5.39 -16.41 -5.20
CA ALA A 192 5.80 -17.46 -6.12
C ALA A 192 7.29 -17.83 -5.98
N THR A 193 8.14 -16.89 -5.61
CA THR A 193 9.59 -17.10 -5.45
C THR A 193 10.02 -17.44 -4.03
N GLY A 194 9.13 -17.35 -3.05
CA GLY A 194 9.49 -17.47 -1.62
C GLY A 194 10.30 -16.27 -1.09
N MET A 195 10.36 -15.18 -1.85
CA MET A 195 11.07 -13.97 -1.45
C MET A 195 10.34 -13.22 -0.33
N ALA A 196 9.01 -13.36 -0.23
CA ALA A 196 8.25 -12.81 0.89
C ALA A 196 8.80 -13.29 2.24
N GLU A 197 9.01 -14.60 2.40
CA GLU A 197 9.57 -15.22 3.62
C GLU A 197 11.00 -14.77 3.88
N THR A 198 11.79 -14.65 2.81
CA THR A 198 13.19 -14.24 2.90
C THR A 198 13.28 -12.80 3.43
N ILE A 199 12.47 -11.88 2.88
CA ILE A 199 12.41 -10.49 3.32
C ILE A 199 11.90 -10.42 4.76
N GLU A 200 10.83 -11.12 5.10
CA GLU A 200 10.27 -11.14 6.46
C GLU A 200 11.30 -11.67 7.49
N LYS A 201 12.05 -12.71 7.13
CA LYS A 201 13.15 -13.22 7.97
C LYS A 201 14.25 -12.18 8.13
N ILE A 202 14.67 -11.53 7.04
CA ILE A 202 15.68 -10.46 7.09
C ILE A 202 15.23 -9.30 7.99
N LEU A 203 13.95 -8.90 7.90
CA LEU A 203 13.40 -7.82 8.72
C LEU A 203 13.32 -8.23 10.20
N ARG A 204 12.88 -9.45 10.51
CA ARG A 204 12.89 -10.00 11.87
C ARG A 204 14.31 -10.09 12.44
N ASP A 205 15.24 -10.68 11.70
CA ASP A 205 16.64 -10.77 12.08
C ASP A 205 17.21 -9.37 12.33
N ARG A 206 16.83 -8.36 11.55
CA ARG A 206 17.22 -6.96 11.75
C ARG A 206 16.63 -6.36 13.03
N GLU A 207 15.35 -6.60 13.32
CA GLU A 207 14.70 -6.17 14.56
C GLU A 207 15.33 -6.82 15.79
N GLU A 208 15.67 -8.10 15.72
CA GLU A 208 16.40 -8.82 16.76
C GLU A 208 17.83 -8.27 16.95
N LEU A 209 18.53 -7.97 15.86
CA LEU A 209 19.88 -7.38 15.90
C LEU A 209 19.92 -5.91 16.37
N LEU A 210 18.79 -5.19 16.33
CA LEU A 210 18.67 -3.87 16.97
C LEU A 210 18.74 -3.98 18.51
N PHE A 211 18.52 -5.18 19.05
CA PHE A 211 18.86 -5.53 20.43
C PHE A 211 20.24 -6.20 20.42
N LEU A 212 21.28 -5.44 20.75
CA LEU A 212 22.61 -6.02 20.98
C LEU A 212 22.47 -7.10 22.06
N ALA A 213 22.93 -8.32 21.77
CA ALA A 213 23.03 -9.33 22.80
C ALA A 213 23.93 -8.78 23.92
N GLU A 214 23.43 -8.77 25.17
CA GLU A 214 24.14 -8.18 26.32
C GLU A 214 25.51 -8.83 26.54
N ASP A 215 25.72 -10.04 26.02
CA ASP A 215 26.95 -10.82 26.10
C ASP A 215 27.97 -10.54 24.99
N GLY A 216 27.66 -9.63 24.05
CA GLY A 216 28.56 -9.25 22.96
C GLY A 216 28.67 -10.28 21.83
N SER A 217 27.82 -11.30 21.78
CA SER A 217 27.84 -12.36 20.76
C SER A 217 27.22 -11.96 19.40
N THR A 218 26.83 -10.70 19.23
CA THR A 218 26.14 -10.23 18.00
C THR A 218 27.03 -10.38 16.77
N ASP A 219 26.58 -11.15 15.78
CA ASP A 219 27.30 -11.36 14.52
C ASP A 219 27.25 -10.12 13.62
N LEU A 220 28.25 -9.25 13.81
CA LEU A 220 28.43 -8.01 13.05
C LEU A 220 28.56 -8.22 11.54
N LYS A 221 28.94 -9.41 11.06
CA LYS A 221 29.01 -9.69 9.60
C LYS A 221 27.62 -9.78 8.98
N ARG A 222 26.61 -10.22 9.72
CA ARG A 222 25.21 -10.20 9.26
C ARG A 222 24.64 -8.80 9.17
N LEU A 223 25.05 -7.90 10.08
CA LEU A 223 24.65 -6.48 10.03
C LEU A 223 25.18 -5.76 8.78
N LEU A 224 26.37 -6.13 8.30
CA LEU A 224 26.96 -5.56 7.08
C LEU A 224 26.24 -5.96 5.79
N LEU A 225 25.55 -7.12 5.77
CA LEU A 225 24.72 -7.55 4.63
C LEU A 225 23.42 -6.73 4.50
N LEU A 226 23.05 -5.98 5.54
CA LEU A 226 21.84 -5.15 5.60
C LEU A 226 22.11 -3.66 5.34
N ALA A 227 23.37 -3.30 5.04
CA ALA A 227 23.81 -1.93 4.82
C ALA A 227 23.80 -1.49 3.34
N TYR A 228 23.22 -2.29 2.44
CA TYR A 228 23.12 -2.02 1.00
C TYR A 228 21.69 -1.92 0.50
#